data_AF-A0A3D9ZG09-F1
#
_entry.id   AF-A0A3D9ZG09-F1
#
_cell.length_a   1.000
_cell.length_b   1.000
_cell.length_c   1.000
_cell.angle_alpha   90.00
_cell.angle_beta   90.00
_cell.angle_gamma   90.00
#
_symmetry.space_group_name_H-M   'P 1'
#
loop_
_entity.id
_entity.type
_entity.pdbx_description
1 polymer ?
#
loop_
_entity_poly.entity_id
_entity_poly.type
_entity_poly.pdbx_seq_one_letter_code
_entity_poly.pdbx_strand_id
1 'polypeptide(L)'
;MTVQESLKWALRDVVGPVARTHGFKGSGPTWRKSNASGDWAIVNVQSSKWNTSQSLECVINLAVAPEPWLRWEREHLGKGMPKAVSESLGLYRQSLHPSGTPVGPEGWWKVTGPESAATAAQDMVVQLEAAGWPVLERMLTPGGMLDQVRRGDLGFMKRKYFDAFFARAEALLLIDRGHSDALENSLRYALDHCPDHSREHAERFDAWARQQRRAADQLHHRPT
;
A
#
# COMPACT_ATOMS: atom_id res chain seq x y z
N MET A 1 18.57 -28.46 0.70
CA MET A 1 18.06 -27.07 0.67
C MET A 1 16.90 -27.03 -0.32
N THR A 2 15.73 -26.61 0.13
CA THR A 2 14.53 -26.45 -0.71
C THR A 2 14.60 -25.14 -1.50
N VAL A 3 13.81 -25.01 -2.57
CA VAL A 3 13.73 -23.78 -3.36
C VAL A 3 13.22 -22.60 -2.52
N GLN A 4 12.34 -22.86 -1.56
CA GLN A 4 11.84 -21.90 -0.59
C GLN A 4 12.94 -21.40 0.35
N GLU A 5 13.81 -22.30 0.82
CA GLU A 5 14.99 -21.93 1.61
C GLU A 5 15.97 -21.10 0.79
N SER A 6 16.19 -21.47 -0.48
CA SER A 6 17.03 -20.70 -1.40
C SER A 6 16.53 -19.27 -1.58
N LEU A 7 15.22 -19.08 -1.84
CA LEU A 7 14.63 -17.74 -1.91
C LEU A 7 14.76 -17.00 -0.58
N LYS A 8 14.45 -17.65 0.54
CA LYS A 8 14.56 -17.02 1.87
C LYS A 8 15.96 -16.50 2.16
N TRP A 9 17.00 -17.27 1.84
CA TRP A 9 18.39 -16.85 2.02
C TRP A 9 18.77 -15.72 1.06
N ALA A 10 18.40 -15.81 -0.22
CA ALA A 10 18.64 -14.75 -1.19
C ALA A 10 17.98 -13.42 -0.75
N LEU A 11 16.73 -13.47 -0.26
CA LEU A 11 16.06 -12.28 0.28
C LEU A 11 16.75 -11.72 1.53
N ARG A 12 17.25 -12.60 2.42
CA ARG A 12 17.97 -12.18 3.63
C ARG A 12 19.30 -11.50 3.29
N ASP A 13 20.02 -12.04 2.31
CA ASP A 13 21.42 -11.68 2.03
C ASP A 13 21.54 -10.57 0.99
N VAL A 14 20.55 -10.42 0.10
CA VAL A 14 20.57 -9.44 -1.00
C VAL A 14 19.55 -8.32 -0.79
N VAL A 15 18.26 -8.64 -0.71
CA VAL A 15 17.20 -7.62 -0.63
C VAL A 15 17.17 -6.95 0.74
N GLY A 16 17.34 -7.73 1.81
CA GLY A 16 17.26 -7.26 3.19
C GLY A 16 18.23 -6.11 3.53
N PRO A 17 19.54 -6.21 3.19
CA PRO A 17 20.48 -5.11 3.38
C PRO A 17 20.07 -3.83 2.65
N VAL A 18 19.61 -3.91 1.40
CA VAL A 18 19.16 -2.76 0.62
C VAL A 18 17.89 -2.14 1.20
N ALA A 19 16.91 -2.95 1.62
CA ALA A 19 15.73 -2.42 2.29
C ALA A 19 16.09 -1.59 3.54
N ARG A 20 17.13 -2.00 4.29
CA ARG A 20 17.62 -1.27 5.46
C ARG A 20 18.30 0.05 5.11
N THR A 21 19.01 0.16 3.97
CA THR A 21 19.59 1.44 3.54
C THR A 21 18.51 2.48 3.24
N HIS A 22 17.33 2.05 2.79
CA HIS A 22 16.13 2.88 2.63
C HIS A 22 15.33 3.08 3.93
N GLY A 23 15.83 2.62 5.07
CA GLY A 23 15.18 2.78 6.37
C GLY A 23 13.99 1.85 6.62
N PHE A 24 13.77 0.83 5.77
CA PHE A 24 12.79 -0.21 6.05
C PHE A 24 13.32 -1.19 7.11
N LYS A 25 12.42 -1.65 7.97
CA LYS A 25 12.67 -2.61 9.05
C LYS A 25 11.97 -3.93 8.75
N GLY A 26 12.49 -5.03 9.31
CA GLY A 26 11.95 -6.37 9.15
C GLY A 26 12.93 -7.34 8.49
N SER A 27 12.39 -8.45 8.03
CA SER A 27 13.11 -9.53 7.36
C SER A 27 12.24 -10.14 6.27
N GLY A 28 12.87 -10.82 5.30
CA GLY A 28 12.15 -11.49 4.23
C GLY A 28 11.06 -12.44 4.78
N PRO A 29 9.85 -12.42 4.21
CA PRO A 29 9.51 -11.79 2.94
C PRO A 29 9.00 -10.34 3.03
N THR A 30 8.91 -9.72 4.22
CA THR A 30 8.22 -8.43 4.37
C THR A 30 9.06 -7.39 5.11
N TRP A 31 9.21 -6.22 4.49
CA TRP A 31 9.84 -5.04 5.07
C TRP A 31 8.86 -3.88 5.15
N ARG A 32 9.01 -3.05 6.18
CA ARG A 32 8.08 -1.94 6.47
C ARG A 32 8.84 -0.69 6.88
N LYS A 33 8.34 0.47 6.48
CA LYS A 33 8.80 1.79 6.92
C LYS A 33 7.59 2.58 7.36
N SER A 34 7.69 3.28 8.49
CA SER A 34 6.67 4.20 8.96
C SER A 34 7.23 5.61 9.10
N ASN A 35 6.34 6.61 9.05
CA ASN A 35 6.67 8.00 9.35
C ASN A 35 6.05 8.43 10.70
N ALA A 36 6.32 9.67 11.12
CA ALA A 36 5.79 10.22 12.37
C ALA A 36 4.26 10.41 12.36
N SER A 37 3.65 10.52 11.17
CA SER A 37 2.20 10.63 11.00
C SER A 37 1.47 9.29 11.14
N GLY A 38 2.21 8.18 11.26
CA GLY A 38 1.63 6.83 11.39
C GLY A 38 1.33 6.17 10.05
N ASP A 39 1.77 6.75 8.93
CA ASP A 39 1.67 6.12 7.62
C ASP A 39 2.67 4.97 7.51
N TRP A 40 2.31 3.95 6.72
CA TRP A 40 3.15 2.79 6.48
C TRP A 40 3.40 2.57 5.00
N ALA A 41 4.66 2.36 4.64
CA ALA A 41 5.05 1.74 3.37
C ALA A 41 5.48 0.29 3.62
N ILE A 42 5.07 -0.61 2.73
CA ILE A 42 5.30 -2.05 2.85
C ILE A 42 5.88 -2.57 1.53
N VAL A 43 6.90 -3.41 1.64
CA VAL A 43 7.40 -4.26 0.55
C VAL A 43 7.27 -5.70 0.97
N ASN A 44 6.61 -6.51 0.16
CA ASN A 44 6.34 -7.91 0.44
C ASN A 44 6.64 -8.79 -0.77
N VAL A 45 7.50 -9.80 -0.60
CA VAL A 45 7.72 -10.83 -1.62
C VAL A 45 6.69 -11.94 -1.42
N GLN A 46 5.70 -12.02 -2.31
CA GLN A 46 4.68 -13.04 -2.28
C GLN A 46 5.06 -14.21 -3.18
N SER A 47 5.04 -15.42 -2.64
CA SER A 47 5.15 -16.65 -3.42
C SER A 47 3.78 -17.09 -3.96
N SER A 48 3.74 -17.65 -5.16
CA SER A 48 2.53 -18.22 -5.76
C SER A 48 1.98 -19.37 -4.91
N LYS A 49 0.65 -19.57 -4.96
CA LYS A 49 0.00 -20.71 -4.31
C LYS A 49 0.24 -22.03 -5.03
N TRP A 50 0.67 -21.99 -6.29
CA TRP A 50 0.85 -23.15 -7.17
C TRP A 50 2.29 -23.66 -7.24
N ASN A 51 3.12 -23.33 -6.25
CA ASN A 51 4.52 -23.71 -6.21
C ASN A 51 4.74 -25.19 -5.88
N THR A 52 5.86 -25.74 -6.35
CA THR A 52 6.32 -27.11 -6.02
C THR A 52 7.59 -27.06 -5.16
N SER A 53 8.09 -28.23 -4.76
CA SER A 53 9.39 -28.33 -4.08
C SER A 53 10.59 -28.06 -5.00
N GLN A 54 10.38 -28.05 -6.32
CA GLN A 54 11.42 -27.92 -7.35
C GLN A 54 11.36 -26.60 -8.12
N SER A 55 10.24 -25.89 -8.07
CA SER A 55 10.07 -24.60 -8.72
C SER A 55 9.08 -23.76 -7.93
N LEU A 56 9.43 -22.50 -7.72
CA LEU A 56 8.52 -21.50 -7.18
C LEU A 56 8.52 -20.25 -8.04
N GLU A 57 7.37 -19.60 -8.05
CA GLU A 57 7.17 -18.29 -8.62
C GLU A 57 6.92 -17.29 -7.48
N CYS A 58 7.47 -16.09 -7.61
CA CYS A 58 7.23 -15.01 -6.66
C CYS A 58 7.14 -13.65 -7.35
N VAL A 59 6.56 -12.68 -6.64
CA VAL A 59 6.37 -11.28 -7.06
C VAL A 59 6.62 -10.34 -5.89
N ILE A 60 7.06 -9.11 -6.14
CA ILE A 60 7.14 -8.06 -5.13
C ILE A 60 5.84 -7.29 -5.16
N ASN A 61 5.19 -7.15 -4.02
CA ASN A 61 4.06 -6.27 -3.82
C ASN A 61 4.48 -5.08 -2.96
N LEU A 62 4.11 -3.89 -3.42
CA LEU A 62 4.30 -2.62 -2.77
C LEU A 62 2.95 -2.15 -2.23
N ALA A 63 2.95 -1.56 -1.03
CA ALA A 63 1.77 -0.90 -0.50
C ALA A 63 2.11 0.36 0.29
N VAL A 64 1.19 1.32 0.28
CA VAL A 64 1.18 2.45 1.22
C VAL A 64 -0.19 2.52 1.91
N ALA A 65 -0.18 2.53 3.23
CA ALA A 65 -1.34 2.62 4.09
C ALA A 65 -1.23 3.87 4.97
N PRO A 66 -1.86 4.99 4.59
CA PRO A 66 -1.82 6.20 5.39
C PRO A 66 -2.62 6.04 6.69
N GLU A 67 -2.30 6.79 7.74
CA GLU A 67 -2.94 6.61 9.05
C GLU A 67 -4.46 6.76 9.01
N PRO A 68 -5.06 7.79 8.37
CA PRO A 68 -6.51 7.91 8.32
C PRO A 68 -7.19 6.71 7.63
N TRP A 69 -6.47 6.02 6.73
CA TRP A 69 -6.94 4.82 6.04
C TRP A 69 -6.93 3.64 7.00
N LEU A 70 -5.83 3.46 7.72
CA LEU A 70 -5.75 2.46 8.77
C LEU A 70 -6.77 2.69 9.89
N ARG A 71 -7.13 3.94 10.18
CA ARG A 71 -8.18 4.28 11.14
C ARG A 71 -9.56 3.83 10.66
N TRP A 72 -9.87 4.07 9.38
CA TRP A 72 -11.10 3.55 8.78
C TRP A 72 -11.12 2.03 8.71
N GLU A 73 -10.03 1.38 8.30
CA GLU A 73 -9.90 -0.08 8.27
C GLU A 73 -10.11 -0.70 9.66
N ARG A 74 -9.63 -0.04 10.73
CA ARG A 74 -9.88 -0.49 12.11
C ARG A 74 -11.37 -0.44 12.48
N GLU A 75 -12.09 0.60 12.05
CA GLU A 75 -13.53 0.72 12.26
C GLU A 75 -14.29 -0.38 11.49
N HIS A 76 -13.88 -0.63 10.25
CA HIS A 76 -14.54 -1.60 9.38
C HIS A 76 -14.28 -3.06 9.80
N LEU A 77 -13.01 -3.40 10.09
CA LEU A 77 -12.60 -4.77 10.39
C LEU A 77 -12.78 -5.13 11.87
N GLY A 78 -12.75 -4.15 12.78
CA GLY A 78 -12.87 -4.35 14.22
C GLY A 78 -11.91 -5.42 14.74
N LYS A 79 -12.44 -6.50 15.33
CA LYS A 79 -11.65 -7.63 15.84
C LYS A 79 -10.86 -8.38 14.75
N GLY A 80 -11.23 -8.22 13.49
CA GLY A 80 -10.54 -8.79 12.34
C GLY A 80 -9.28 -8.03 11.91
N MET A 81 -8.99 -6.87 12.51
CA MET A 81 -7.81 -6.08 12.16
C MET A 81 -6.51 -6.86 12.47
N PRO A 82 -5.61 -7.03 11.48
CA PRO A 82 -4.31 -7.65 11.72
C PRO A 82 -3.46 -6.88 12.75
N LYS A 83 -2.68 -7.61 13.56
CA LYS A 83 -1.77 -7.00 14.55
C LYS A 83 -0.66 -6.15 13.93
N ALA A 84 -0.26 -6.45 12.70
CA ALA A 84 0.74 -5.71 11.95
C ALA A 84 0.15 -5.29 10.60
N VAL A 85 0.48 -4.08 10.15
CA VAL A 85 0.02 -3.58 8.85
C VAL A 85 0.59 -4.47 7.75
N SER A 86 -0.27 -5.18 7.04
CA SER A 86 0.09 -6.02 5.89
C SER A 86 -0.06 -5.25 4.58
N GLU A 87 0.54 -5.77 3.51
CA GLU A 87 0.42 -5.21 2.16
C GLU A 87 -1.05 -5.12 1.70
N SER A 88 -1.88 -6.10 2.10
CA SER A 88 -3.31 -6.13 1.78
C SER A 88 -4.12 -4.97 2.36
N LEU A 89 -3.60 -4.27 3.37
CA LEU A 89 -4.22 -3.09 3.97
C LEU A 89 -3.78 -1.79 3.29
N GLY A 90 -2.99 -1.83 2.21
CA GLY A 90 -2.57 -0.65 1.48
C GLY A 90 -3.73 0.04 0.76
N LEU A 91 -3.79 1.38 0.85
CA LEU A 91 -4.63 2.20 0.00
C LEU A 91 -4.02 2.31 -1.42
N TYR A 92 -2.70 2.49 -1.49
CA TYR A 92 -1.93 2.27 -2.71
C TYR A 92 -1.43 0.83 -2.72
N ARG A 93 -1.57 0.12 -3.84
CA ARG A 93 -1.03 -1.25 -4.03
C ARG A 93 -0.57 -1.48 -5.47
N GLN A 94 0.64 -2.00 -5.65
CA GLN A 94 1.20 -2.31 -6.97
C GLN A 94 2.17 -3.50 -6.87
N SER A 95 2.29 -4.30 -7.92
CA SER A 95 3.36 -5.28 -8.07
C SER A 95 4.53 -4.74 -8.91
N LEU A 96 5.74 -5.15 -8.56
CA LEU A 96 6.90 -5.08 -9.44
C LEU A 96 7.13 -6.45 -10.07
N HIS A 97 7.67 -6.45 -11.28
CA HIS A 97 7.86 -7.63 -12.11
C HIS A 97 9.32 -7.75 -12.53
N PRO A 98 9.79 -8.93 -12.97
CA PRO A 98 11.15 -9.09 -13.46
C PRO A 98 11.53 -8.08 -14.55
N SER A 99 12.80 -7.69 -14.60
CA SER A 99 13.30 -6.83 -15.67
C SER A 99 13.01 -7.43 -17.05
N GLY A 100 12.56 -6.59 -17.97
CA GLY A 100 12.18 -7.02 -19.32
C GLY A 100 10.78 -7.63 -19.45
N THR A 101 9.99 -7.66 -18.37
CA THR A 101 8.56 -8.02 -18.46
C THR A 101 7.83 -7.05 -19.40
N PRO A 102 7.14 -7.54 -20.46
CA PRO A 102 6.38 -6.68 -21.36
C PRO A 102 5.29 -5.90 -20.64
N VAL A 103 4.89 -4.75 -21.19
CA VAL A 103 3.75 -3.99 -20.68
C VAL A 103 2.47 -4.81 -20.86
N GLY A 104 1.76 -5.10 -19.77
CA GLY A 104 0.48 -5.81 -19.79
C GLY A 104 0.46 -7.11 -18.98
N PRO A 105 1.20 -8.16 -19.37
CA PRO A 105 1.23 -9.41 -18.61
C PRO A 105 1.95 -9.25 -17.27
N GLU A 106 1.38 -9.85 -16.22
CA GLU A 106 2.05 -9.95 -14.92
C GLU A 106 3.24 -10.92 -15.02
N GLY A 107 4.44 -10.39 -14.81
CA GLY A 107 5.66 -11.19 -14.75
C GLY A 107 5.95 -11.69 -13.34
N TRP A 108 6.40 -12.93 -13.21
CA TRP A 108 6.80 -13.54 -11.94
C TRP A 108 8.26 -13.99 -12.02
N TRP A 109 9.02 -13.75 -10.95
CA TRP A 109 10.36 -14.32 -10.83
C TRP A 109 10.25 -15.82 -10.62
N LYS A 110 10.95 -16.59 -11.46
CA LYS A 110 11.04 -18.04 -11.35
C LYS A 110 12.30 -18.42 -10.59
N VAL A 111 12.14 -19.27 -9.58
CA VAL A 111 13.23 -19.79 -8.77
C VAL A 111 13.15 -21.30 -8.77
N THR A 112 14.24 -21.95 -9.18
CA THR A 112 14.41 -23.41 -9.28
C THR A 112 15.54 -23.93 -8.39
N GLY A 113 16.28 -23.03 -7.74
CA GLY A 113 17.42 -23.36 -6.88
C GLY A 113 18.22 -22.12 -6.46
N PRO A 114 19.37 -22.31 -5.78
CA PRO A 114 20.17 -21.22 -5.19
C PRO A 114 20.60 -20.14 -6.16
N GLU A 115 21.09 -20.51 -7.35
CA GLU A 115 21.55 -19.56 -8.36
C GLU A 115 20.41 -18.69 -8.88
N SER A 116 19.30 -19.32 -9.31
CA SER A 116 18.11 -18.59 -9.74
C SER A 116 17.51 -17.70 -8.64
N ALA A 117 17.63 -18.10 -7.37
CA ALA A 117 17.18 -17.30 -6.23
C ALA A 117 18.03 -16.05 -6.07
N ALA A 118 19.36 -16.17 -6.20
CA ALA A 118 20.28 -15.04 -6.16
C ALA A 118 20.05 -14.08 -7.34
N THR A 119 19.89 -14.61 -8.56
CA THR A 119 19.56 -13.80 -9.75
C THR A 119 18.23 -13.07 -9.58
N ALA A 120 17.18 -13.77 -9.11
CA ALA A 120 15.89 -13.14 -8.83
C ALA A 120 16.03 -12.03 -7.79
N ALA A 121 16.73 -12.27 -6.68
CA ALA A 121 16.91 -11.28 -5.62
C ALA A 121 17.72 -10.05 -6.09
N GLN A 122 18.72 -10.23 -6.95
CA GLN A 122 19.46 -9.12 -7.57
C GLN A 122 18.56 -8.29 -8.48
N ASP A 123 17.75 -8.94 -9.31
CA ASP A 123 16.80 -8.26 -10.18
C ASP A 123 15.69 -7.54 -9.39
N MET A 124 15.22 -8.14 -8.30
CA MET A 124 14.30 -7.50 -7.36
C MET A 124 14.88 -6.19 -6.81
N VAL A 125 16.17 -6.14 -6.46
CA VAL A 125 16.84 -4.91 -6.03
C VAL A 125 16.80 -3.88 -7.15
N VAL A 126 17.14 -4.24 -8.39
CA VAL A 126 17.09 -3.33 -9.55
C VAL A 126 15.69 -2.73 -9.73
N GLN A 127 14.65 -3.57 -9.66
CA GLN A 127 13.26 -3.12 -9.81
C GLN A 127 12.81 -2.23 -8.65
N LEU A 128 13.25 -2.54 -7.43
CA LEU A 128 12.96 -1.73 -6.26
C LEU A 128 13.64 -0.36 -6.33
N GLU A 129 14.90 -0.28 -6.76
CA GLU A 129 15.61 1.00 -6.97
C GLU A 129 14.95 1.84 -8.05
N ALA A 130 14.56 1.22 -9.18
CA ALA A 130 14.00 1.94 -10.31
C ALA A 130 12.55 2.42 -10.08
N ALA A 131 11.72 1.59 -9.45
CA ALA A 131 10.27 1.81 -9.42
C ALA A 131 9.61 1.56 -8.05
N GLY A 132 10.33 1.01 -7.08
CA GLY A 132 9.82 0.72 -5.74
C GLY A 132 10.07 1.86 -4.75
N TRP A 133 11.32 2.02 -4.30
CA TRP A 133 11.71 2.98 -3.28
C TRP A 133 11.31 4.41 -3.60
N PRO A 134 11.57 4.95 -4.81
CA PRO A 134 11.22 6.33 -5.12
C PRO A 134 9.71 6.60 -5.00
N VAL A 135 8.88 5.61 -5.35
CA VAL A 135 7.43 5.72 -5.28
C VAL A 135 6.93 5.67 -3.83
N LEU A 136 7.43 4.70 -3.05
CA LEU A 136 7.07 4.56 -1.64
C LEU A 136 7.52 5.77 -0.80
N GLU A 137 8.75 6.22 -0.99
CA GLU A 137 9.30 7.34 -0.23
C GLU A 137 8.60 8.65 -0.54
N ARG A 138 8.28 8.92 -1.82
CA ARG A 138 7.47 10.07 -2.21
C ARG A 138 6.12 10.07 -1.49
N MET A 139 5.43 8.93 -1.45
CA MET A 139 4.12 8.84 -0.80
C MET A 139 4.17 8.96 0.74
N LEU A 140 5.31 8.65 1.36
CA LEU A 140 5.52 8.84 2.80
C LEU A 140 5.85 10.28 3.20
N THR A 141 6.11 11.17 2.24
CA THR A 141 6.27 12.60 2.52
C THR A 141 4.93 13.25 2.86
N PRO A 142 4.91 14.36 3.65
CA PRO A 142 3.67 15.07 3.95
C PRO A 142 2.90 15.44 2.68
N GLY A 143 1.67 14.93 2.55
CA GLY A 143 0.81 15.17 1.38
C GLY A 143 1.11 14.29 0.16
N GLY A 144 2.19 13.51 0.14
CA GLY A 144 2.57 12.68 -1.00
C GLY A 144 1.49 11.68 -1.41
N MET A 145 0.81 11.08 -0.43
CA MET A 145 -0.32 10.18 -0.71
C MET A 145 -1.55 10.91 -1.28
N LEU A 146 -1.83 12.14 -0.83
CA LEU A 146 -2.93 12.95 -1.37
C LEU A 146 -2.66 13.35 -2.82
N ASP A 147 -1.42 13.74 -3.13
CA ASP A 147 -1.01 14.04 -4.50
C ASP A 147 -1.13 12.81 -5.40
N GLN A 148 -0.80 11.62 -4.89
CA GLN A 148 -0.95 10.37 -5.60
C GLN A 148 -2.43 10.05 -5.91
N VAL A 149 -3.35 10.26 -4.96
CA VAL A 149 -4.81 10.16 -5.18
C VAL A 149 -5.30 11.16 -6.23
N ARG A 150 -4.80 12.40 -6.19
CA ARG A 150 -5.18 13.44 -7.17
C ARG A 150 -4.68 13.14 -8.59
N ARG A 151 -3.52 12.51 -8.72
CA ARG A 151 -3.02 11.97 -10.00
C ARG A 151 -3.89 10.84 -10.56
N GLY A 152 -4.80 10.29 -9.76
CA GLY A 152 -5.73 9.26 -10.20
C GLY A 152 -5.09 7.87 -10.31
N ASP A 153 -4.05 7.61 -9.52
CA ASP A 153 -3.29 6.37 -9.56
C ASP A 153 -3.03 5.80 -8.16
N LEU A 154 -3.64 4.67 -7.83
CA LEU A 154 -3.42 3.91 -6.58
C LEU A 154 -2.73 2.57 -6.85
N GLY A 155 -1.95 2.51 -7.92
CA GLY A 155 -1.32 1.30 -8.44
C GLY A 155 -2.30 0.51 -9.30
N PHE A 156 -2.83 -0.61 -8.77
CA PHE A 156 -3.81 -1.44 -9.50
C PHE A 156 -5.12 -0.71 -9.82
N MET A 157 -5.47 0.31 -9.01
CA MET A 157 -6.67 1.11 -9.21
C MET A 157 -6.33 2.43 -9.91
N LYS A 158 -7.02 2.72 -11.01
CA LYS A 158 -6.92 3.99 -11.73
C LYS A 158 -8.25 4.74 -11.67
N ARG A 159 -8.22 6.06 -11.49
CA ARG A 159 -9.42 6.91 -11.30
C ARG A 159 -10.47 6.70 -12.38
N LYS A 160 -10.06 6.57 -13.65
CA LYS A 160 -10.97 6.33 -14.78
C LYS A 160 -11.89 5.11 -14.62
N TYR A 161 -11.56 4.18 -13.72
CA TYR A 161 -12.36 2.98 -13.44
C TYR A 161 -12.95 2.97 -12.02
N PHE A 162 -12.50 3.85 -11.13
CA PHE A 162 -12.81 3.79 -9.69
C PHE A 162 -13.03 5.18 -9.08
N ASP A 163 -13.63 6.11 -9.80
CA ASP A 163 -13.63 7.54 -9.41
C ASP A 163 -14.28 7.80 -8.04
N ALA A 164 -15.39 7.14 -7.72
CA ALA A 164 -16.02 7.23 -6.38
C ALA A 164 -15.10 6.75 -5.25
N PHE A 165 -14.26 5.73 -5.50
CA PHE A 165 -13.25 5.28 -4.55
C PHE A 165 -12.13 6.31 -4.39
N PHE A 166 -11.71 6.96 -5.47
CA PHE A 166 -10.72 8.04 -5.41
C PHE A 166 -11.23 9.25 -4.63
N ALA A 167 -12.50 9.63 -4.80
CA ALA A 167 -13.12 10.68 -3.99
C ALA A 167 -13.16 10.29 -2.51
N ARG A 168 -13.48 9.02 -2.19
CA ARG A 168 -13.40 8.51 -0.80
C ARG A 168 -11.98 8.60 -0.23
N ALA A 169 -10.99 8.17 -1.00
CA ALA A 169 -9.58 8.22 -0.62
C ALA A 169 -9.11 9.67 -0.38
N GLU A 170 -9.53 10.61 -1.23
CA GLU A 170 -9.23 12.03 -1.06
C GLU A 170 -9.88 12.61 0.19
N ALA A 171 -11.18 12.36 0.39
CA ALA A 171 -11.88 12.78 1.61
C ALA A 171 -11.14 12.30 2.85
N LEU A 172 -10.78 11.03 2.89
CA LEU A 172 -10.09 10.40 4.01
C LEU A 172 -8.74 11.07 4.35
N LEU A 173 -7.98 11.47 3.34
CA LEU A 173 -6.70 12.17 3.52
C LEU A 173 -6.85 13.64 3.91
N LEU A 174 -8.06 14.20 3.80
CA LEU A 174 -8.40 15.57 4.18
C LEU A 174 -9.07 15.69 5.56
N ILE A 175 -9.60 14.60 6.12
CA ILE A 175 -10.37 14.59 7.39
C ILE A 175 -9.63 15.33 8.53
N ASP A 176 -8.35 15.04 8.72
CA ASP A 176 -7.57 15.60 9.83
C ASP A 176 -7.09 17.04 9.58
N ARG A 177 -7.34 17.59 8.38
CA ARG A 177 -7.00 18.99 8.02
C ARG A 177 -8.13 19.98 8.36
N GLY A 178 -9.20 19.50 8.99
CA GLY A 178 -10.36 20.31 9.36
C GLY A 178 -11.30 20.60 8.19
N HIS A 179 -12.22 21.54 8.41
CA HIS A 179 -13.23 21.88 7.41
C HIS A 179 -12.63 22.45 6.11
N SER A 180 -12.98 21.85 4.97
CA SER A 180 -12.65 22.36 3.64
C SER A 180 -13.69 21.96 2.60
N ASP A 181 -13.91 22.81 1.60
CA ASP A 181 -14.80 22.51 0.47
C ASP A 181 -14.34 21.26 -0.29
N ALA A 182 -13.02 21.02 -0.35
CA ALA A 182 -12.46 19.84 -0.98
C ALA A 182 -12.91 18.54 -0.29
N LEU A 183 -12.94 18.52 1.05
CA LEU A 183 -13.43 17.38 1.83
C LEU A 183 -14.92 17.15 1.57
N GLU A 184 -15.74 18.19 1.68
CA GLU A 184 -17.18 18.09 1.49
C GLU A 184 -17.57 17.68 0.07
N ASN A 185 -16.88 18.21 -0.94
CA ASN A 185 -17.07 17.80 -2.34
C ASN A 185 -16.68 16.33 -2.56
N SER A 186 -15.58 15.89 -1.97
CA SER A 186 -15.11 14.51 -2.09
C SER A 186 -16.07 13.52 -1.42
N LEU A 187 -16.59 13.86 -0.23
CA LEU A 187 -17.60 13.06 0.48
C LEU A 187 -18.89 12.93 -0.32
N ARG A 188 -19.44 14.06 -0.78
CA ARG A 188 -20.65 14.08 -1.61
C ARG A 188 -20.46 13.27 -2.89
N TYR A 189 -19.36 13.49 -3.61
CA TYR A 189 -19.09 12.76 -4.85
C TYR A 189 -19.01 11.24 -4.61
N ALA A 190 -18.34 10.81 -3.55
CA ALA A 190 -18.22 9.40 -3.19
C ALA A 190 -19.57 8.76 -2.87
N LEU A 191 -20.52 9.49 -2.26
CA LEU A 191 -21.88 9.02 -2.00
C LEU A 191 -22.75 8.98 -3.25
N ASP A 192 -22.70 10.04 -4.06
CA ASP A 192 -23.57 10.18 -5.24
C ASP A 192 -23.22 9.17 -6.33
N HIS A 193 -21.95 8.77 -6.42
CA HIS A 193 -21.42 7.89 -7.48
C HIS A 193 -21.05 6.49 -7.00
N CYS A 194 -21.39 6.12 -5.76
CA CYS A 194 -21.18 4.75 -5.30
C CYS A 194 -22.19 3.78 -5.96
N PRO A 195 -21.77 2.55 -6.32
CA PRO A 195 -22.70 1.51 -6.74
C PRO A 195 -23.69 1.16 -5.62
N ASP A 196 -24.92 0.77 -5.97
CA ASP A 196 -25.97 0.46 -4.99
C ASP A 196 -25.56 -0.60 -3.95
N HIS A 197 -24.86 -1.66 -4.39
CA HIS A 197 -24.37 -2.70 -3.48
C HIS A 197 -23.32 -2.20 -2.47
N SER A 198 -22.78 -1.00 -2.67
CA SER A 198 -21.80 -0.34 -1.79
C SER A 198 -22.39 0.84 -1.02
N ARG A 199 -23.69 1.15 -1.18
CA ARG A 199 -24.31 2.37 -0.64
C ARG A 199 -24.29 2.44 0.88
N GLU A 200 -24.69 1.37 1.56
CA GLU A 200 -24.64 1.30 3.03
C GLU A 200 -23.22 1.55 3.56
N HIS A 201 -22.21 0.94 2.91
CA HIS A 201 -20.82 1.15 3.28
C HIS A 201 -20.38 2.61 3.02
N ALA A 202 -20.83 3.23 1.94
CA ALA A 202 -20.52 4.63 1.63
C ALA A 202 -21.14 5.61 2.64
N GLU A 203 -22.39 5.37 3.05
CA GLU A 203 -23.09 6.18 4.06
C GLU A 203 -22.44 6.06 5.43
N ARG A 204 -22.05 4.84 5.84
CA ARG A 204 -21.29 4.61 7.07
C ARG A 204 -19.94 5.34 7.05
N PHE A 205 -19.24 5.31 5.91
CA PHE A 205 -17.99 6.05 5.75
C PHE A 205 -18.21 7.56 5.86
N ASP A 206 -19.21 8.14 5.19
CA ASP A 206 -19.48 9.58 5.25
C ASP A 206 -19.79 10.04 6.68
N ALA A 207 -20.66 9.31 7.38
CA ALA A 207 -20.99 9.60 8.77
C ALA A 207 -19.74 9.55 9.68
N TRP A 208 -18.91 8.52 9.52
CA TRP A 208 -17.65 8.39 10.24
C TRP A 208 -16.68 9.53 9.93
N ALA A 209 -16.50 9.88 8.65
CA ALA A 209 -15.57 10.93 8.23
C ALA A 209 -15.98 12.30 8.81
N ARG A 210 -17.28 12.60 8.81
CA ARG A 210 -17.84 13.82 9.42
C ARG A 210 -17.63 13.84 10.94
N GLN A 211 -17.72 12.70 11.61
CA GLN A 211 -17.44 12.59 13.04
C GLN A 211 -15.96 12.85 13.34
N GLN A 212 -15.04 12.23 12.58
CA GLN A 212 -13.60 12.42 12.73
C GLN A 212 -13.20 13.89 12.52
N ARG A 213 -13.73 14.54 11.48
CA ARG A 213 -13.50 15.96 11.20
C ARG A 213 -13.88 16.84 12.40
N ARG A 214 -15.07 16.63 12.98
CA ARG A 214 -15.54 17.40 14.15
C ARG A 214 -14.60 17.24 15.35
N ALA A 215 -14.06 16.04 15.56
CA ALA A 215 -13.09 15.79 16.61
C ALA A 215 -11.75 16.53 16.35
N ALA A 216 -11.29 16.55 15.10
CA ALA A 216 -10.08 17.28 14.71
C ALA A 216 -10.24 18.80 14.93
N ASP A 217 -11.38 19.40 14.55
CA ASP A 217 -11.65 20.83 14.76
C ASP A 217 -11.62 21.20 16.26
N GLN A 218 -12.16 20.34 17.14
CA GLN A 218 -12.15 20.58 18.59
C GLN A 218 -10.75 20.56 19.22
N LEU A 219 -9.83 19.77 18.66
CA LEU A 219 -8.44 19.72 19.12
C LEU A 219 -7.66 20.98 18.74
N HIS A 220 -7.96 21.58 17.58
CA HIS A 220 -7.31 22.82 17.12
C HIS A 220 -7.83 24.09 17.82
N HIS A 221 -8.98 24.03 18.48
CA HIS A 221 -9.60 25.16 19.18
C HIS A 221 -9.38 25.18 20.70
N ARG A 222 -8.52 24.31 21.26
CA ARG A 222 -8.12 24.41 22.67
C ARG A 222 -7.02 25.47 22.84
N PRO A 223 -7.26 26.56 23.60
CA PRO A 223 -6.19 27.50 23.94
C PRO A 223 -5.16 26.80 24.84
N THR A 224 -3.88 26.94 24.49
CA THR A 224 -2.72 26.54 25.30
C THR A 224 -2.61 27.37 26.58
#